data_AF-A0A4Q2Z8S5-F1
#
_entry.id   AF-A0A4Q2Z8S5-F1
#
_cell.length_a   1.000
_cell.length_b   1.000
_cell.length_c   1.000
_cell.angle_alpha   90.00
_cell.angle_beta   90.00
_cell.angle_gamma   90.00
#
_symmetry.space_group_name_H-M   'P 1'
#
loop_
_entity.id
_entity.type
_entity.pdbx_description
1 polymer ?
#
loop_
_entity_poly.entity_id
_entity_poly.type
_entity_poly.pdbx_seq_one_letter_code
_entity_poly.pdbx_strand_id
1 'polypeptide(L)'
;MNTTAAGLVFVIGIALLMSVVGLSPALGTFLAGVVLANSEYRHELESDVDPFKGLLLGLFFITVGASVDFGLLAGSLGEVAFWTLTVLVVKIAVLLLIGWLSGLRREALWLFALSLPQAGEFGFVLIAFALGNAILPADLADLLLLVVTATMLATPLLFILYDKGIARLYCNQQAEREPDAIEEENPIIIAGRGRVGGIVDRMLDAAGHRATVIDYDSEHIEQMKLFGVRAFFGDATRPDLLASAGIARARLLIVALDEREQIDKLTRYAVANFPNLHVIVRAKDRDHVYHLWAMGARDVIRETYDSSLRMGRSAYEALGIDRQTAIAMTEAWETRDRSSMREVADLYRLDVPTWENPELIAKINELRKDWDPKLREQMDEILSRGRTL
;
A
#
# COMPACT_ATOMS: atom_id res chain seq x y z
N MET A 1 -32.05 10.43 15.76
CA MET A 1 -31.84 11.42 14.67
C MET A 1 -30.56 10.98 14.00
N ASN A 2 -30.60 10.57 12.71
CA ASN A 2 -29.40 10.04 12.04
C ASN A 2 -28.26 11.06 12.18
N THR A 3 -27.12 10.64 12.75
CA THR A 3 -25.94 11.48 12.99
C THR A 3 -25.43 12.11 11.68
N THR A 4 -25.57 11.38 10.57
CA THR A 4 -25.39 11.86 9.19
C THR A 4 -26.27 13.06 8.81
N ALA A 5 -27.56 13.03 9.14
CA ALA A 5 -28.48 14.15 8.88
C ALA A 5 -28.13 15.37 9.75
N ALA A 6 -27.66 15.14 10.98
CA ALA A 6 -27.19 16.20 11.86
C ALA A 6 -25.92 16.89 11.31
N GLY A 7 -24.97 16.12 10.76
CA GLY A 7 -23.77 16.67 10.11
C GLY A 7 -24.11 17.53 8.89
N LEU A 8 -25.02 17.09 8.02
CA LEU A 8 -25.45 17.87 6.85
C LEU A 8 -26.19 19.15 7.24
N VAL A 9 -27.12 19.05 8.20
CA VAL A 9 -27.86 20.22 8.73
C VAL A 9 -26.91 21.21 9.39
N PHE A 10 -25.85 20.73 10.05
CA PHE A 10 -24.83 21.58 10.64
C PHE A 10 -24.03 22.34 9.59
N VAL A 11 -23.52 21.67 8.55
CA VAL A 11 -22.78 22.32 7.46
C VAL A 11 -23.66 23.32 6.70
N ILE A 12 -24.89 22.93 6.36
CA ILE A 12 -25.87 23.81 5.69
C ILE A 12 -26.26 24.98 6.59
N GLY A 13 -26.47 24.73 7.89
CA GLY A 13 -26.80 25.75 8.87
C GLY A 13 -25.71 26.79 9.03
N ILE A 14 -24.44 26.37 9.05
CA ILE A 14 -23.30 27.29 9.08
C ILE A 14 -23.16 28.05 7.76
N ALA A 15 -23.33 27.39 6.61
CA ALA A 15 -23.32 28.07 5.31
C ALA A 15 -24.35 29.21 5.24
N LEU A 16 -25.58 28.94 5.71
CA LEU A 16 -26.67 29.91 5.78
C LEU A 16 -26.37 31.04 6.78
N LEU A 17 -25.88 30.71 7.98
CA LEU A 17 -25.54 31.71 9.00
C LEU A 17 -24.45 32.66 8.49
N MET A 18 -23.46 32.13 7.80
CA MET A 18 -22.36 32.92 7.24
C MET A 18 -22.85 33.87 6.15
N SER A 19 -23.79 33.42 5.31
CA SER A 19 -24.48 34.29 4.36
C SER A 19 -25.23 35.45 5.02
N VAL A 20 -25.83 35.22 6.20
CA VAL A 20 -26.55 36.28 6.96
C VAL A 20 -25.58 37.29 7.56
N VAL A 21 -24.39 36.86 7.99
CA VAL A 21 -23.35 37.73 8.58
C VAL A 21 -22.51 38.44 7.49
N GLY A 22 -22.79 38.17 6.20
CA GLY A 22 -22.08 38.78 5.07
C GLY A 22 -20.71 38.16 4.79
N LEU A 23 -20.44 36.96 5.33
CA LEU A 23 -19.22 36.20 5.07
C LEU A 23 -19.46 35.13 3.99
N SER A 24 -18.40 34.72 3.30
CA SER A 24 -18.49 33.65 2.29
C SER A 24 -18.95 32.34 2.92
N PRO A 25 -20.04 31.72 2.41
CA PRO A 25 -20.52 30.42 2.91
C PRO A 25 -19.44 29.33 2.85
N ALA A 26 -18.55 29.36 1.86
CA ALA A 26 -17.45 28.40 1.73
C ALA A 26 -16.36 28.62 2.79
N LEU A 27 -16.04 29.88 3.14
CA LEU A 27 -15.08 30.17 4.21
C LEU A 27 -15.62 29.69 5.56
N GLY A 28 -16.90 29.92 5.83
CA GLY A 28 -17.52 29.53 7.10
C GLY A 28 -17.69 28.02 7.26
N THR A 29 -18.05 27.31 6.19
CA THR A 29 -18.09 25.83 6.20
C THR A 29 -16.69 25.22 6.30
N PHE A 30 -15.68 25.81 5.67
CA PHE A 30 -14.28 25.41 5.85
C PHE A 30 -13.83 25.58 7.31
N LEU A 31 -14.08 26.74 7.91
CA LEU A 31 -13.71 27.02 9.30
C LEU A 31 -14.42 26.07 10.27
N ALA A 32 -15.69 25.79 10.04
CA ALA A 32 -16.46 24.82 10.81
C ALA A 32 -15.87 23.40 10.70
N GLY A 33 -15.48 22.98 9.49
CA GLY A 33 -14.80 21.72 9.28
C GLY A 33 -13.47 21.62 10.04
N VAL A 34 -12.65 22.68 10.03
CA VAL A 34 -11.38 22.73 10.77
C VAL A 34 -11.59 22.66 12.28
N VAL A 35 -12.60 23.36 12.81
CA VAL A 35 -12.95 23.30 14.24
C VAL A 35 -13.44 21.91 14.64
N LEU A 36 -14.28 21.28 13.81
CA LEU A 36 -14.79 19.93 14.04
C LEU A 36 -13.70 18.85 13.94
N ALA A 37 -12.74 19.04 13.03
CA ALA A 37 -11.60 18.13 12.87
C ALA A 37 -10.72 18.06 14.13
N ASN A 38 -10.74 19.10 14.97
CA ASN A 38 -10.06 19.16 16.26
C ASN A 38 -10.96 18.76 17.46
N SER A 39 -12.19 18.28 17.21
CA SER A 39 -13.10 17.83 18.27
C SER A 39 -13.01 16.33 18.54
N GLU A 40 -13.45 15.90 19.72
CA GLU A 40 -13.54 14.48 20.10
C GLU A 40 -14.48 13.67 19.18
N TYR A 41 -15.37 14.34 18.44
CA TYR A 41 -16.34 13.75 17.51
C TYR A 41 -15.81 13.57 16.08
N ARG A 42 -14.53 13.84 15.82
CA ARG A 42 -13.93 13.74 14.48
C ARG A 42 -14.24 12.40 13.80
N HIS A 43 -14.08 11.27 14.50
CA HIS A 43 -14.19 9.94 13.90
C HIS A 43 -15.65 9.59 13.55
N GLU A 44 -16.61 10.02 14.38
CA GLU A 44 -18.03 9.85 14.11
C GLU A 44 -18.46 10.70 12.90
N LEU A 45 -18.01 11.96 12.84
CA LEU A 45 -18.30 12.86 11.71
C LEU A 45 -17.64 12.42 10.40
N GLU A 46 -16.42 11.88 10.46
CA GLU A 46 -15.71 11.32 9.29
C GLU A 46 -16.48 10.13 8.72
N SER A 47 -16.89 9.19 9.58
CA SER A 47 -17.71 8.03 9.18
C SER A 47 -19.09 8.41 8.65
N ASP A 48 -19.66 9.52 9.12
CA ASP A 48 -20.97 10.01 8.69
C ASP A 48 -20.94 10.74 7.34
N VAL A 49 -19.84 11.44 7.03
CA VAL A 49 -19.68 12.22 5.79
C VAL A 49 -19.15 11.35 4.64
N ASP A 50 -18.37 10.32 4.93
CA ASP A 50 -17.75 9.42 3.94
C ASP A 50 -18.72 8.89 2.87
N PRO A 51 -19.93 8.40 3.20
CA PRO A 51 -20.91 7.94 2.21
C PRO A 51 -21.36 9.04 1.22
N PHE A 52 -21.31 10.31 1.62
CA PHE A 52 -21.73 11.45 0.80
C PHE A 52 -20.59 12.10 0.04
N LYS A 53 -19.35 11.86 0.42
CA LYS A 53 -18.17 12.41 -0.24
C LYS A 53 -18.18 12.11 -1.75
N GLY A 54 -18.46 10.87 -2.13
CA GLY A 54 -18.57 10.46 -3.53
C GLY A 54 -19.74 11.14 -4.27
N LEU A 55 -20.90 11.28 -3.61
CA LEU A 55 -22.08 11.93 -4.18
C LEU A 55 -21.87 13.43 -4.39
N LEU A 56 -21.32 14.13 -3.39
CA LEU A 56 -21.04 15.56 -3.43
C LEU A 56 -19.94 15.88 -4.46
N LEU A 57 -18.92 15.03 -4.54
CA LEU A 57 -17.85 15.14 -5.54
C LEU A 57 -18.40 14.90 -6.97
N GLY A 58 -19.30 13.92 -7.14
CA GLY A 58 -20.02 13.72 -8.40
C GLY A 58 -20.89 14.93 -8.78
N LEU A 59 -21.65 15.48 -7.84
CA LEU A 59 -22.47 16.67 -8.05
C LEU A 59 -21.61 17.90 -8.39
N PHE A 60 -20.47 18.08 -7.72
CA PHE A 60 -19.51 19.13 -8.00
C PHE A 60 -19.01 19.06 -9.45
N PHE A 61 -18.54 17.89 -9.90
CA PHE A 61 -18.04 17.73 -11.27
C PHE A 61 -19.13 17.91 -12.34
N ILE A 62 -20.35 17.45 -12.08
CA ILE A 62 -21.49 17.69 -12.99
C ILE A 62 -21.81 19.18 -13.08
N THR A 63 -21.84 19.88 -11.95
CA THR A 63 -22.17 21.31 -11.89
C THR A 63 -21.07 22.14 -12.56
N VAL A 64 -19.81 21.84 -12.29
CA VAL A 64 -18.66 22.49 -12.93
C VAL A 64 -18.69 22.23 -14.43
N GLY A 65 -18.87 20.97 -14.87
CA GLY A 65 -18.99 20.64 -16.30
C GLY A 65 -20.16 21.33 -16.99
N ALA A 66 -21.30 21.52 -16.30
CA ALA A 66 -22.45 22.25 -16.82
C ALA A 66 -22.24 23.77 -16.85
N SER A 67 -21.38 24.31 -15.99
CA SER A 67 -21.00 25.74 -15.96
C SER A 67 -20.02 26.14 -17.06
N VAL A 68 -19.44 25.17 -17.79
CA VAL A 68 -18.53 25.42 -18.91
C VAL A 68 -19.31 25.99 -20.10
N ASP A 69 -19.01 27.23 -20.47
CA ASP A 69 -19.48 27.82 -21.72
C ASP A 69 -18.65 27.32 -22.91
N PHE A 70 -19.17 26.30 -23.60
CA PHE A 70 -18.55 25.72 -24.79
C PHE A 70 -18.52 26.70 -25.99
N GLY A 71 -19.43 27.67 -26.04
CA GLY A 71 -19.44 28.71 -27.06
C GLY A 71 -18.28 29.68 -26.89
N LEU A 72 -18.06 30.14 -25.65
CA LEU A 72 -16.89 30.95 -25.28
C LEU A 72 -15.60 30.16 -25.52
N LEU A 73 -15.53 28.90 -25.08
CA LEU A 73 -14.37 28.03 -25.28
C LEU A 73 -14.00 27.86 -26.76
N ALA A 74 -14.99 27.72 -27.65
CA ALA A 74 -14.76 27.61 -29.08
C ALA A 74 -14.28 28.95 -29.70
N GLY A 75 -14.76 30.08 -29.18
CA GLY A 75 -14.39 31.42 -29.64
C GLY A 75 -13.03 31.93 -29.14
N SER A 76 -12.60 31.49 -27.95
CA SER A 76 -11.38 31.96 -27.27
C SER A 76 -10.41 30.83 -26.90
N LEU A 77 -10.46 29.70 -27.61
CA LEU A 77 -9.66 28.49 -27.35
C LEU A 77 -8.17 28.80 -27.16
N GLY A 78 -7.62 29.70 -27.98
CA GLY A 78 -6.20 30.11 -27.89
C GLY A 78 -5.87 30.83 -26.58
N GLU A 79 -6.75 31.70 -26.10
CA GLU A 79 -6.56 32.44 -24.85
C GLU A 79 -6.71 31.53 -23.63
N VAL A 80 -7.73 30.66 -23.62
CA VAL A 80 -7.90 29.65 -22.58
C VAL A 80 -6.68 28.73 -22.52
N ALA A 81 -6.24 28.19 -23.65
CA ALA A 81 -5.08 27.30 -23.72
C ALA A 81 -3.80 28.01 -23.24
N PHE A 82 -3.60 29.28 -23.61
CA PHE A 82 -2.45 30.08 -23.18
C PHE A 82 -2.43 30.24 -21.65
N TRP A 83 -3.54 30.63 -21.03
CA TRP A 83 -3.62 30.83 -19.59
C TRP A 83 -3.54 29.52 -18.81
N THR A 84 -4.20 28.46 -19.28
CA THR A 84 -4.08 27.11 -18.69
C THR A 84 -2.64 26.63 -18.71
N LEU A 85 -1.94 26.73 -19.85
CA LEU A 85 -0.54 26.31 -19.95
C LEU A 85 0.36 27.16 -19.05
N THR A 86 0.11 28.47 -19.00
CA THR A 86 0.87 29.39 -18.13
C THR A 86 0.73 28.99 -16.65
N VAL A 87 -0.48 28.73 -16.18
CA VAL A 87 -0.73 28.30 -14.79
C VAL A 87 -0.01 26.98 -14.50
N LEU A 88 -0.13 25.99 -15.39
CA LEU A 88 0.51 24.68 -15.21
C LEU A 88 2.03 24.81 -15.16
N VAL A 89 2.65 25.48 -16.14
CA VAL A 89 4.11 25.62 -16.23
C VAL A 89 4.67 26.36 -15.02
N VAL A 90 4.04 27.47 -14.63
CA VAL A 90 4.48 28.26 -13.47
C VAL A 90 4.38 27.44 -12.20
N LYS A 91 3.25 26.74 -11.96
CA LYS A 91 3.10 25.90 -10.78
C LYS A 91 4.07 24.73 -10.76
N ILE A 92 4.27 24.03 -11.88
CA ILE A 92 5.25 22.94 -11.98
C ILE A 92 6.64 23.47 -11.62
N ALA A 93 7.05 24.62 -12.18
CA ALA A 93 8.35 25.22 -11.88
C ALA A 93 8.51 25.57 -10.38
N VAL A 94 7.49 26.18 -9.78
CA VAL A 94 7.48 26.50 -8.34
C VAL A 94 7.54 25.23 -7.49
N LEU A 95 6.78 24.20 -7.83
CA LEU A 95 6.75 22.92 -7.12
C LEU A 95 8.07 22.16 -7.26
N LEU A 96 8.70 22.19 -8.44
CA LEU A 96 10.04 21.61 -8.64
C LEU A 96 11.07 22.32 -7.75
N LEU A 97 11.02 23.64 -7.67
CA LEU A 97 11.92 24.41 -6.80
C LEU A 97 11.71 24.06 -5.33
N ILE A 98 10.45 24.06 -4.86
CA ILE A 98 10.11 23.73 -3.47
C ILE A 98 10.53 22.30 -3.15
N GLY A 99 10.16 21.33 -4.00
CA GLY A 99 10.48 19.93 -3.78
C GLY A 99 11.98 19.68 -3.73
N TRP A 100 12.74 20.35 -4.61
CA TRP A 100 14.20 20.27 -4.61
C TRP A 100 14.81 20.85 -3.33
N LEU A 101 14.33 22.00 -2.86
CA LEU A 101 14.77 22.60 -1.58
C LEU A 101 14.40 21.73 -0.37
N SER A 102 13.28 21.01 -0.42
CA SER A 102 12.85 20.07 0.61
C SER A 102 13.57 18.70 0.55
N GLY A 103 14.48 18.50 -0.39
CA GLY A 103 15.29 17.28 -0.50
C GLY A 103 14.65 16.15 -1.31
N LEU A 104 13.52 16.38 -1.99
CA LEU A 104 12.97 15.42 -2.95
C LEU A 104 13.90 15.29 -4.16
N ARG A 105 14.10 14.06 -4.64
CA ARG A 105 14.98 13.77 -5.78
C ARG A 105 14.32 12.79 -6.75
N ARG A 106 14.76 12.85 -8.00
CA ARG A 106 14.41 11.91 -9.09
C ARG A 106 12.90 11.77 -9.24
N GLU A 107 12.39 10.54 -9.23
CA GLU A 107 10.99 10.19 -9.43
C GLU A 107 10.05 10.95 -8.47
N ALA A 108 10.36 10.95 -7.17
CA ALA A 108 9.52 11.59 -6.15
C ALA A 108 9.37 13.11 -6.37
N LEU A 109 10.39 13.77 -6.93
CA LEU A 109 10.34 15.20 -7.25
C LEU A 109 9.38 15.48 -8.41
N TRP A 110 9.46 14.67 -9.47
CA TRP A 110 8.61 14.83 -10.65
C TRP A 110 7.16 14.45 -10.36
N LEU A 111 6.94 13.39 -9.58
CA LEU A 111 5.60 13.00 -9.15
C LEU A 111 4.94 14.14 -8.38
N PHE A 112 5.65 14.72 -7.39
CA PHE A 112 5.16 15.86 -6.61
C PHE A 112 4.81 17.08 -7.47
N ALA A 113 5.69 17.44 -8.41
CA ALA A 113 5.50 18.62 -9.24
C ALA A 113 4.37 18.48 -10.27
N LEU A 114 4.13 17.26 -10.77
CA LEU A 114 3.09 16.98 -11.77
C LEU A 114 1.73 16.62 -11.15
N SER A 115 1.68 16.22 -9.87
CA SER A 115 0.43 15.86 -9.19
C SER A 115 -0.36 17.07 -8.65
N LEU A 116 0.30 18.19 -8.37
CA LEU A 116 -0.29 19.38 -7.73
C LEU A 116 -0.38 20.68 -8.57
N PRO A 117 -0.15 20.70 -9.90
CA PRO A 117 -0.13 21.96 -10.65
C PRO A 117 -1.52 22.51 -10.99
N GLN A 118 -2.60 21.75 -10.78
CA GLN A 118 -3.96 22.23 -11.04
C GLN A 118 -4.35 23.43 -10.17
N ALA A 119 -5.26 24.27 -10.68
CA ALA A 119 -5.90 25.27 -9.84
C ALA A 119 -6.77 24.58 -8.77
N GLY A 120 -6.78 25.12 -7.55
CA GLY A 120 -7.58 24.56 -6.47
C GLY A 120 -9.07 24.78 -6.70
N GLU A 121 -9.90 23.82 -6.29
CA GLU A 121 -11.37 23.89 -6.41
C GLU A 121 -11.98 25.11 -5.70
N PHE A 122 -11.30 25.64 -4.70
CA PHE A 122 -11.69 26.88 -4.03
C PHE A 122 -11.70 28.10 -4.97
N GLY A 123 -11.00 28.03 -6.10
CA GLY A 123 -11.01 29.07 -7.14
C GLY A 123 -12.41 29.33 -7.69
N PHE A 124 -13.23 28.28 -7.89
CA PHE A 124 -14.63 28.41 -8.34
C PHE A 124 -15.44 29.30 -7.40
N VAL A 125 -15.29 29.09 -6.10
CA VAL A 125 -16.02 29.85 -5.08
C VAL A 125 -15.57 31.31 -5.04
N LEU A 126 -14.26 31.57 -5.10
CA LEU A 126 -13.73 32.93 -5.10
C LEU A 126 -14.15 33.73 -6.34
N ILE A 127 -14.13 33.09 -7.52
CA ILE A 127 -14.55 33.74 -8.76
C ILE A 127 -16.05 34.06 -8.72
N ALA A 128 -16.89 33.10 -8.32
CA ALA A 128 -18.33 33.32 -8.18
C ALA A 128 -18.66 34.42 -7.15
N PHE A 129 -17.94 34.45 -6.02
CA PHE A 129 -18.10 35.49 -5.01
C PHE A 129 -17.69 36.88 -5.53
N ALA A 130 -16.57 36.97 -6.24
CA ALA A 130 -16.09 38.22 -6.81
C ALA A 130 -17.03 38.74 -7.92
N LEU A 131 -17.58 37.84 -8.75
CA LEU A 131 -18.60 38.17 -9.74
C LEU A 131 -19.89 38.68 -9.08
N GLY A 132 -20.37 38.00 -8.03
CA GLY A 132 -21.57 38.40 -7.28
C GLY A 132 -21.45 39.75 -6.57
N ASN A 133 -20.23 40.18 -6.24
CA ASN A 133 -19.93 41.50 -5.67
C ASN A 133 -19.52 42.54 -6.72
N ALA A 134 -19.65 42.22 -8.01
CA ALA A 134 -19.26 43.09 -9.13
C ALA A 134 -17.79 43.56 -9.09
N ILE A 135 -16.90 42.77 -8.48
CA ILE A 135 -15.44 43.01 -8.44
C ILE A 135 -14.81 42.60 -9.77
N LEU A 136 -15.29 41.50 -10.36
CA LEU A 136 -14.83 40.98 -11.64
C LEU A 136 -15.90 41.18 -12.73
N PRO A 137 -15.51 41.58 -13.96
CA PRO A 137 -16.37 41.49 -15.14
C PRO A 137 -16.77 40.04 -15.42
N ALA A 138 -17.98 39.84 -15.96
CA ALA A 138 -18.50 38.52 -16.32
C ALA A 138 -17.57 37.77 -17.28
N ASP A 139 -17.14 38.43 -18.36
CA ASP A 139 -16.26 37.82 -19.36
C ASP A 139 -14.94 37.30 -18.77
N LEU A 140 -14.37 38.02 -17.80
CA LEU A 140 -13.15 37.61 -17.11
C LEU A 140 -13.41 36.47 -16.13
N ALA A 141 -14.55 36.49 -15.43
CA ALA A 141 -14.93 35.40 -14.55
C ALA A 141 -15.11 34.09 -15.34
N ASP A 142 -15.81 34.13 -16.47
CA ASP A 142 -16.04 32.97 -17.33
C ASP A 142 -14.73 32.42 -17.90
N LEU A 143 -13.81 33.29 -18.33
CA LEU A 143 -12.46 32.89 -18.75
C LEU A 143 -11.70 32.19 -17.63
N LEU A 144 -11.70 32.74 -16.40
CA LEU A 144 -11.02 32.15 -15.26
C LEU A 144 -11.62 30.80 -14.87
N LEU A 145 -12.95 30.65 -14.90
CA LEU A 145 -13.63 29.38 -14.64
C LEU A 145 -13.25 28.31 -15.66
N LEU A 146 -13.17 28.68 -16.95
CA LEU A 146 -12.67 27.79 -18.01
C LEU A 146 -11.23 27.37 -17.77
N VAL A 147 -10.35 28.31 -17.40
CA VAL A 147 -8.94 28.01 -17.11
C VAL A 147 -8.81 27.04 -15.93
N VAL A 148 -9.53 27.27 -14.82
CA VAL A 148 -9.53 26.35 -13.66
C VAL A 148 -9.98 24.96 -14.09
N THR A 149 -11.12 24.86 -14.77
CA THR A 149 -11.67 23.58 -15.28
C THR A 149 -10.67 22.86 -16.19
N ALA A 150 -10.05 23.59 -17.13
CA ALA A 150 -9.07 23.02 -18.04
C ALA A 150 -7.80 22.52 -17.32
N THR A 151 -7.34 23.20 -16.26
CA THR A 151 -6.22 22.70 -15.46
C THR A 151 -6.56 21.40 -14.73
N MET A 152 -7.78 21.26 -14.20
CA MET A 152 -8.24 20.01 -13.56
C MET A 152 -8.35 18.86 -14.58
N LEU A 153 -8.82 19.14 -15.78
CA LEU A 153 -8.88 18.17 -16.88
C LEU A 153 -7.48 17.76 -17.37
N ALA A 154 -6.51 18.67 -17.31
CA ALA A 154 -5.12 18.39 -17.68
C ALA A 154 -4.38 17.52 -16.65
N THR A 155 -4.77 17.52 -15.37
CA THR A 155 -4.13 16.74 -14.30
C THR A 155 -3.99 15.25 -14.62
N PRO A 156 -5.04 14.50 -15.01
CA PRO A 156 -4.89 13.09 -15.37
C PRO A 156 -3.97 12.89 -16.59
N LEU A 157 -3.92 13.84 -17.52
CA LEU A 157 -2.98 13.79 -18.66
C LEU A 157 -1.53 13.97 -18.22
N LEU A 158 -1.27 14.84 -17.24
CA LEU A 158 0.05 15.01 -16.63
C LEU A 158 0.49 13.76 -15.86
N PHE A 159 -0.44 13.07 -15.19
CA PHE A 159 -0.16 11.76 -14.57
C PHE A 159 0.19 10.70 -15.62
N ILE A 160 -0.55 10.62 -16.72
CA ILE A 160 -0.23 9.69 -17.82
C ILE A 160 1.14 10.04 -18.44
N LEU A 161 1.46 11.33 -18.59
CA LEU A 161 2.76 11.79 -19.07
C LEU A 161 3.89 11.41 -18.11
N TYR A 162 3.65 11.55 -16.80
CA TYR A 162 4.57 11.10 -15.78
C TYR A 162 4.80 9.59 -15.89
N ASP A 163 3.75 8.77 -15.86
CA ASP A 163 3.85 7.31 -15.88
C ASP A 163 4.56 6.80 -17.16
N LYS A 164 4.15 7.32 -18.33
CA LYS A 164 4.66 6.83 -19.62
C LYS A 164 6.01 7.41 -20.01
N GLY A 165 6.32 8.63 -19.56
CA GLY A 165 7.52 9.35 -19.95
C GLY A 165 8.58 9.38 -18.85
N ILE A 166 8.26 10.01 -17.72
CA ILE A 166 9.24 10.40 -16.70
C ILE A 166 9.52 9.25 -15.73
N ALA A 167 8.49 8.61 -15.19
CA ALA A 167 8.63 7.44 -14.34
C ALA A 167 9.41 6.35 -15.08
N ARG A 168 9.11 6.12 -16.36
CA ARG A 168 9.86 5.18 -17.19
C ARG A 168 11.35 5.54 -17.32
N LEU A 169 11.72 6.81 -17.41
CA LEU A 169 13.14 7.23 -17.47
C LEU A 169 13.91 6.97 -16.16
N TYR A 170 13.22 7.02 -15.02
CA TYR A 170 13.83 6.75 -13.71
C TYR A 170 13.73 5.28 -13.28
N CYS A 171 12.73 4.54 -13.76
CA CYS A 171 12.59 3.09 -13.58
C CYS A 171 13.38 2.28 -14.64
N ASN A 172 13.75 2.86 -15.78
CA ASN A 172 14.43 2.15 -16.89
C ASN A 172 15.86 1.71 -16.58
N GLN A 173 16.53 2.25 -15.55
CA GLN A 173 17.86 1.73 -15.20
C GLN A 173 17.79 0.28 -14.68
N GLN A 174 16.65 -0.14 -14.12
CA GLN A 174 16.38 -1.53 -13.79
C GLN A 174 15.60 -2.24 -14.92
N ALA A 175 14.60 -1.61 -15.55
CA ALA A 175 13.72 -2.31 -16.51
C ALA A 175 14.29 -2.59 -17.92
N GLU A 176 15.36 -1.93 -18.38
CA GLU A 176 15.93 -2.15 -19.73
C GLU A 176 16.97 -3.26 -19.81
N ARG A 177 17.34 -3.89 -18.69
CA ARG A 177 18.24 -5.04 -18.74
C ARG A 177 17.46 -6.27 -19.20
N GLU A 178 17.84 -6.83 -20.35
CA GLU A 178 17.33 -8.14 -20.74
C GLU A 178 17.58 -9.14 -19.61
N PRO A 179 16.61 -10.02 -19.29
CA PRO A 179 16.81 -11.04 -18.28
C PRO A 179 18.10 -11.81 -18.56
N ASP A 180 18.94 -11.98 -17.54
CA ASP A 180 20.18 -12.72 -17.70
C ASP A 180 19.82 -14.15 -18.17
N ALA A 181 20.51 -14.67 -19.19
CA ALA A 181 20.30 -16.04 -19.66
C ALA A 181 20.63 -17.01 -18.52
N ILE A 182 19.66 -17.84 -18.13
CA ILE A 182 19.82 -18.83 -17.05
C ILE A 182 20.22 -20.15 -17.68
N GLU A 183 21.52 -20.48 -17.62
CA GLU A 183 22.05 -21.76 -18.11
C GLU A 183 22.10 -22.83 -17.00
N GLU A 184 21.68 -22.50 -15.78
CA GLU A 184 21.76 -23.37 -14.62
C GLU A 184 20.44 -24.05 -14.29
N GLU A 185 20.46 -25.38 -14.24
CA GLU A 185 19.32 -26.22 -13.83
C GLU A 185 19.51 -26.74 -12.39
N ASN A 186 19.62 -25.82 -11.43
CA ASN A 186 19.71 -26.22 -10.03
C ASN A 186 18.36 -26.78 -9.53
N PRO A 187 18.35 -27.74 -8.58
CA PRO A 187 17.12 -28.29 -8.03
C PRO A 187 16.37 -27.32 -7.11
N ILE A 188 16.93 -26.15 -6.82
CA ILE A 188 16.36 -25.13 -5.92
C ILE A 188 16.28 -23.81 -6.68
N ILE A 189 15.14 -23.14 -6.58
CA ILE A 189 14.93 -21.79 -7.10
C ILE A 189 14.60 -20.86 -5.93
N ILE A 190 15.24 -19.70 -5.87
CA ILE A 190 14.94 -18.64 -4.91
C ILE A 190 14.44 -17.42 -5.69
N ALA A 191 13.18 -17.04 -5.48
CA ALA A 191 12.57 -15.85 -6.03
C ALA A 191 12.66 -14.70 -5.00
N GLY A 192 13.55 -13.74 -5.28
CA GLY A 192 13.89 -12.64 -4.38
C GLY A 192 15.07 -12.98 -3.47
N ARG A 193 16.15 -12.21 -3.59
CA ARG A 193 17.39 -12.30 -2.81
C ARG A 193 17.57 -11.08 -1.92
N GLY A 194 16.50 -10.51 -1.41
CA GLY A 194 16.55 -9.46 -0.39
C GLY A 194 17.05 -9.98 0.97
N ARG A 195 16.66 -9.30 2.05
CA ARG A 195 17.07 -9.64 3.43
C ARG A 195 16.77 -11.10 3.81
N VAL A 196 15.60 -11.61 3.42
CA VAL A 196 15.18 -12.99 3.73
C VAL A 196 15.86 -13.98 2.78
N GLY A 197 15.67 -13.82 1.46
CA GLY A 197 16.21 -14.74 0.46
C GLY A 197 17.73 -14.87 0.50
N GLY A 198 18.45 -13.77 0.77
CA GLY A 198 19.91 -13.79 0.90
C GLY A 198 20.41 -14.55 2.15
N ILE A 199 19.63 -14.62 3.23
CA ILE A 199 19.97 -15.47 4.38
C ILE A 199 19.76 -16.94 4.01
N VAL A 200 18.61 -17.25 3.41
CA VAL A 200 18.28 -18.63 3.01
C VAL A 200 19.27 -19.17 1.99
N ASP A 201 19.63 -18.36 0.98
CA ASP A 201 20.62 -18.74 -0.02
C ASP A 201 21.98 -19.07 0.61
N ARG A 202 22.49 -18.22 1.52
CA ARG A 202 23.76 -18.49 2.21
C ARG A 202 23.71 -19.73 3.09
N MET A 203 22.57 -20.02 3.71
CA MET A 203 22.40 -21.25 4.51
C MET A 203 22.44 -22.49 3.61
N LEU A 204 21.82 -22.44 2.43
CA LEU A 204 21.83 -23.53 1.47
C LEU A 204 23.23 -23.72 0.86
N ASP A 205 23.89 -22.64 0.46
CA ASP A 205 25.23 -22.68 -0.12
C ASP A 205 26.26 -23.22 0.89
N ALA A 206 26.17 -22.82 2.17
CA ALA A 206 27.01 -23.36 3.25
C ALA A 206 26.82 -24.87 3.47
N ALA A 207 25.64 -25.40 3.14
CA ALA A 207 25.35 -26.84 3.16
C ALA A 207 25.67 -27.56 1.84
N GLY A 208 26.22 -26.86 0.84
CA GLY A 208 26.57 -27.41 -0.47
C GLY A 208 25.39 -27.50 -1.45
N HIS A 209 24.25 -26.85 -1.15
CA HIS A 209 23.08 -26.81 -2.02
C HIS A 209 23.09 -25.53 -2.85
N ARG A 210 23.32 -25.66 -4.16
CA ARG A 210 23.24 -24.52 -5.09
C ARG A 210 21.79 -24.23 -5.48
N ALA A 211 21.44 -22.94 -5.49
CA ALA A 211 20.14 -22.45 -5.93
C ALA A 211 20.29 -21.52 -7.14
N THR A 212 19.29 -21.56 -8.03
CA THR A 212 19.10 -20.55 -9.07
C THR A 212 18.35 -19.38 -8.45
N VAL A 213 19.01 -18.23 -8.32
CA VAL A 213 18.44 -17.06 -7.63
C VAL A 213 18.00 -16.01 -8.64
N ILE A 214 16.75 -15.58 -8.55
CA ILE A 214 16.15 -14.56 -9.42
C ILE A 214 15.80 -13.34 -8.57
N ASP A 215 16.27 -12.15 -8.96
CA ASP A 215 15.97 -10.89 -8.28
C ASP A 215 15.67 -9.77 -9.29
N TYR A 216 14.84 -8.80 -8.89
CA TYR A 216 14.44 -7.66 -9.72
C TYR A 216 15.33 -6.43 -9.49
N ASP A 217 16.23 -6.45 -8.51
CA ASP A 217 17.17 -5.36 -8.24
C ASP A 217 18.54 -5.62 -8.90
N SER A 218 18.78 -4.97 -10.03
CA SER A 218 20.03 -5.08 -10.78
C SER A 218 21.25 -4.54 -10.02
N GLU A 219 21.08 -3.48 -9.22
CA GLU A 219 22.17 -2.87 -8.46
C GLU A 219 22.65 -3.84 -7.38
N HIS A 220 21.70 -4.46 -6.68
CA HIS A 220 22.01 -5.50 -5.70
C HIS A 220 22.72 -6.69 -6.36
N ILE A 221 22.25 -7.17 -7.52
CA ILE A 221 22.90 -8.28 -8.23
C ILE A 221 24.35 -7.94 -8.62
N GLU A 222 24.62 -6.74 -9.14
CA GLU A 222 25.98 -6.34 -9.52
C GLU A 222 26.92 -6.27 -8.34
N GLN A 223 26.46 -5.71 -7.21
CA GLN A 223 27.23 -5.72 -5.97
C GLN A 223 27.51 -7.14 -5.50
N MET A 224 26.54 -8.05 -5.61
CA MET A 224 26.68 -9.44 -5.19
C MET A 224 27.60 -10.26 -6.10
N LYS A 225 27.66 -9.95 -7.39
CA LYS A 225 28.64 -10.58 -8.32
C LYS A 225 30.08 -10.37 -7.85
N LEU A 226 30.39 -9.23 -7.20
CA LEU A 226 31.72 -8.99 -6.61
C LEU A 226 32.06 -9.96 -5.48
N PHE A 227 31.06 -10.52 -4.81
CA PHE A 227 31.20 -11.51 -3.74
C PHE A 227 31.06 -12.95 -4.25
N GLY A 228 31.14 -13.18 -5.57
CA GLY A 228 31.08 -14.51 -6.18
C GLY A 228 29.68 -15.12 -6.19
N VAL A 229 28.66 -14.34 -5.87
CA VAL A 229 27.27 -14.78 -5.86
C VAL A 229 26.68 -14.69 -7.26
N ARG A 230 26.12 -15.79 -7.74
CA ARG A 230 25.41 -15.85 -9.03
C ARG A 230 23.91 -15.66 -8.80
N ALA A 231 23.42 -14.48 -9.14
CA ALA A 231 21.99 -14.15 -9.17
C ALA A 231 21.64 -13.59 -10.55
N PHE A 232 20.43 -13.90 -11.00
CA PHE A 232 19.92 -13.56 -12.32
C PHE A 232 18.91 -12.43 -12.21
N PHE A 233 19.07 -11.42 -13.06
CA PHE A 233 18.14 -10.29 -13.11
C PHE A 233 16.84 -10.70 -13.81
N GLY A 234 15.69 -10.47 -13.18
CA GLY A 234 14.39 -10.59 -13.82
C GLY A 234 13.20 -10.70 -12.86
N ASP A 235 11.99 -10.57 -13.41
CA ASP A 235 10.73 -10.72 -12.66
C ASP A 235 10.39 -12.21 -12.47
N ALA A 236 10.57 -12.72 -11.25
CA ALA A 236 10.27 -14.11 -10.90
C ALA A 236 8.78 -14.48 -11.02
N THR A 237 7.87 -13.52 -11.22
CA THR A 237 6.44 -13.80 -11.46
C THR A 237 6.14 -14.16 -12.93
N ARG A 238 7.14 -14.06 -13.81
CA ARG A 238 7.04 -14.38 -15.24
C ARG A 238 7.23 -15.87 -15.50
N PRO A 239 6.23 -16.57 -16.09
CA PRO A 239 6.33 -18.00 -16.41
C PRO A 239 7.52 -18.37 -17.30
N ASP A 240 7.87 -17.53 -18.27
CA ASP A 240 8.98 -17.75 -19.21
C ASP A 240 10.35 -17.68 -18.51
N LEU A 241 10.51 -16.79 -17.53
CA LEU A 241 11.73 -16.70 -16.74
C LEU A 241 11.86 -17.91 -15.79
N LEU A 242 10.77 -18.32 -15.15
CA LEU A 242 10.75 -19.52 -14.30
C LEU A 242 11.03 -20.79 -15.11
N ALA A 243 10.51 -20.89 -16.34
CA ALA A 243 10.80 -21.98 -17.24
C ALA A 243 12.30 -22.03 -17.59
N SER A 244 12.90 -20.86 -17.88
CA SER A 244 14.34 -20.72 -18.13
C SER A 244 15.17 -21.09 -16.89
N ALA A 245 14.67 -20.78 -15.70
CA ALA A 245 15.26 -21.20 -14.42
C ALA A 245 15.10 -22.69 -14.09
N GLY A 246 14.43 -23.46 -14.96
CA GLY A 246 14.27 -24.90 -14.81
C GLY A 246 13.19 -25.31 -13.79
N ILE A 247 12.18 -24.47 -13.53
CA ILE A 247 11.12 -24.76 -12.52
C ILE A 247 10.44 -26.12 -12.70
N ALA A 248 10.30 -26.60 -13.93
CA ALA A 248 9.72 -27.91 -14.23
C ALA A 248 10.52 -29.10 -13.65
N ARG A 249 11.83 -28.92 -13.40
CA ARG A 249 12.74 -29.91 -12.83
C ARG A 249 13.17 -29.57 -11.40
N ALA A 250 12.84 -28.36 -10.93
CA ALA A 250 13.14 -27.95 -9.56
C ALA A 250 12.37 -28.81 -8.56
N ARG A 251 13.01 -29.07 -7.42
CA ARG A 251 12.41 -29.77 -6.27
C ARG A 251 11.90 -28.80 -5.21
N LEU A 252 12.49 -27.61 -5.15
CA LEU A 252 12.21 -26.59 -4.15
C LEU A 252 12.12 -25.22 -4.79
N LEU A 253 11.05 -24.49 -4.50
CA LEU A 253 10.90 -23.06 -4.77
C LEU A 253 10.76 -22.32 -3.46
N ILE A 254 11.61 -21.33 -3.24
CA ILE A 254 11.54 -20.40 -2.10
C ILE A 254 11.06 -19.05 -2.64
N VAL A 255 9.87 -18.64 -2.22
CA VAL A 255 9.27 -17.35 -2.56
C VAL A 255 9.61 -16.37 -1.44
N ALA A 256 10.60 -15.51 -1.68
CA ALA A 256 11.13 -14.53 -0.73
C ALA A 256 10.99 -13.07 -1.22
N LEU A 257 10.05 -12.82 -2.13
CA LEU A 257 9.69 -11.50 -2.66
C LEU A 257 9.18 -10.55 -1.56
N ASP A 258 9.14 -9.26 -1.85
CA ASP A 258 8.72 -8.22 -0.90
C ASP A 258 7.28 -7.75 -1.09
N GLU A 259 6.69 -7.81 -2.28
CA GLU A 259 5.31 -7.33 -2.49
C GLU A 259 4.27 -8.45 -2.35
N ARG A 260 3.17 -8.19 -1.64
CA ARG A 260 2.13 -9.20 -1.34
C ARG A 260 1.54 -9.79 -2.62
N GLU A 261 1.20 -8.94 -3.58
CA GLU A 261 0.60 -9.31 -4.85
C GLU A 261 1.54 -10.18 -5.70
N GLN A 262 2.85 -9.94 -5.65
CA GLN A 262 3.84 -10.74 -6.36
C GLN A 262 4.01 -12.12 -5.72
N ILE A 263 4.04 -12.18 -4.38
CA ILE A 263 4.07 -13.44 -3.61
C ILE A 263 2.83 -14.28 -3.96
N ASP A 264 1.65 -13.67 -3.94
CA ASP A 264 0.37 -14.31 -4.26
C ASP A 264 0.35 -14.85 -5.69
N LYS A 265 0.74 -14.02 -6.66
CA LYS A 265 0.80 -14.38 -8.09
C LYS A 265 1.73 -15.57 -8.34
N LEU A 266 2.96 -15.51 -7.81
CA LEU A 266 3.95 -16.57 -7.98
C LEU A 266 3.52 -17.85 -7.28
N THR A 267 3.02 -17.75 -6.04
CA THR A 267 2.57 -18.91 -5.26
C THR A 267 1.42 -19.63 -5.97
N ARG A 268 0.41 -18.88 -6.42
CA ARG A 268 -0.73 -19.44 -7.17
C ARG A 268 -0.27 -20.16 -8.44
N TYR A 269 0.62 -19.54 -9.20
CA TYR A 269 1.16 -20.14 -10.41
C TYR A 269 1.93 -21.42 -10.11
N ALA A 270 2.83 -21.40 -9.12
CA ALA A 270 3.67 -22.54 -8.77
C ALA A 270 2.82 -23.73 -8.28
N VAL A 271 1.91 -23.49 -7.34
CA VAL A 271 1.04 -24.52 -6.75
C VAL A 271 0.11 -25.13 -7.80
N ALA A 272 -0.45 -24.32 -8.71
CA ALA A 272 -1.38 -24.81 -9.73
C ALA A 272 -0.71 -25.63 -10.84
N ASN A 273 0.53 -25.28 -11.24
CA ASN A 273 1.18 -25.87 -12.41
C ASN A 273 2.21 -26.95 -12.06
N PHE A 274 2.78 -26.94 -10.85
CA PHE A 274 3.86 -27.82 -10.44
C PHE A 274 3.52 -28.54 -9.13
N PRO A 275 2.62 -29.54 -9.14
CA PRO A 275 2.13 -30.20 -7.92
C PRO A 275 3.22 -30.98 -7.15
N ASN A 276 4.33 -31.33 -7.80
CA ASN A 276 5.47 -32.03 -7.18
C ASN A 276 6.56 -31.08 -6.64
N LEU A 277 6.42 -29.77 -6.87
CA LEU A 277 7.37 -28.76 -6.41
C LEU A 277 7.05 -28.40 -4.95
N HIS A 278 8.04 -28.54 -4.05
CA HIS A 278 7.87 -28.02 -2.69
C HIS A 278 8.00 -26.50 -2.73
N VAL A 279 6.98 -25.78 -2.25
CA VAL A 279 6.95 -24.32 -2.28
C VAL A 279 6.97 -23.78 -0.85
N ILE A 280 8.05 -23.09 -0.49
CA ILE A 280 8.20 -22.36 0.78
C ILE A 280 7.92 -20.89 0.51
N VAL A 281 6.94 -20.32 1.21
CA VAL A 281 6.47 -18.96 0.94
C VAL A 281 6.67 -18.06 2.15
N ARG A 282 7.29 -16.90 1.93
CA ARG A 282 7.33 -15.81 2.89
C ARG A 282 5.96 -15.13 2.95
N ALA A 283 5.34 -15.10 4.13
CA ALA A 283 4.15 -14.31 4.43
C ALA A 283 4.53 -13.01 5.16
N LYS A 284 3.75 -11.96 4.92
CA LYS A 284 3.93 -10.64 5.54
C LYS A 284 3.41 -10.58 6.96
N ASP A 285 2.25 -11.17 7.17
CA ASP A 285 1.54 -11.16 8.43
C ASP A 285 0.69 -12.43 8.57
N ARG A 286 -0.11 -12.50 9.63
CA ARG A 286 -0.98 -13.63 9.91
C ARG A 286 -2.12 -13.79 8.90
N ASP A 287 -2.69 -12.69 8.42
CA ASP A 287 -3.77 -12.73 7.42
C ASP A 287 -3.25 -13.29 6.09
N HIS A 288 -2.06 -12.84 5.67
CA HIS A 288 -1.40 -13.32 4.47
C HIS A 288 -1.07 -14.82 4.54
N VAL A 289 -0.78 -15.38 5.73
CA VAL A 289 -0.66 -16.84 5.88
C VAL A 289 -1.96 -17.55 5.50
N TYR A 290 -3.09 -17.07 6.01
CA TYR A 290 -4.39 -17.68 5.70
C TYR A 290 -4.72 -17.58 4.21
N HIS A 291 -4.42 -16.43 3.61
CA HIS A 291 -4.57 -16.19 2.19
C HIS A 291 -3.75 -17.19 1.35
N LEU A 292 -2.45 -17.36 1.65
CA LEU A 292 -1.57 -18.29 0.95
C LEU A 292 -1.96 -19.77 1.20
N TRP A 293 -2.44 -20.09 2.40
CA TRP A 293 -2.95 -21.41 2.74
C TRP A 293 -4.16 -21.79 1.91
N ALA A 294 -5.11 -20.85 1.76
CA ALA A 294 -6.28 -21.02 0.91
C ALA A 294 -5.93 -21.19 -0.58
N MET A 295 -4.79 -20.64 -1.04
CA MET A 295 -4.26 -20.89 -2.40
C MET A 295 -3.58 -22.26 -2.57
N GLY A 296 -3.45 -23.05 -1.50
CA GLY A 296 -2.83 -24.38 -1.56
C GLY A 296 -1.37 -24.42 -1.09
N ALA A 297 -0.77 -23.29 -0.67
CA ALA A 297 0.54 -23.33 -0.05
C ALA A 297 0.46 -24.06 1.30
N ARG A 298 1.45 -24.90 1.61
CA ARG A 298 1.48 -25.70 2.85
C ARG A 298 2.71 -25.45 3.71
N ASP A 299 3.71 -24.76 3.18
CA ASP A 299 4.90 -24.33 3.89
C ASP A 299 5.02 -22.80 3.80
N VAL A 300 4.51 -22.11 4.82
CA VAL A 300 4.37 -20.65 4.84
C VAL A 300 5.01 -20.10 6.11
N ILE A 301 5.95 -19.17 5.96
CA ILE A 301 6.76 -18.60 7.05
C ILE A 301 6.49 -17.08 7.16
N ARG A 302 5.99 -16.65 8.33
CA ARG A 302 5.76 -15.21 8.61
C ARG A 302 7.07 -14.50 8.87
N GLU A 303 7.36 -13.44 8.11
CA GLU A 303 8.70 -12.84 8.05
C GLU A 303 9.25 -12.32 9.38
N THR A 304 8.40 -11.81 10.27
CA THR A 304 8.82 -11.25 11.57
C THR A 304 8.65 -12.22 12.74
N TYR A 305 7.88 -13.30 12.57
CA TYR A 305 7.37 -14.11 13.68
C TYR A 305 8.49 -14.78 14.49
N ASP A 306 9.43 -15.46 13.84
CA ASP A 306 10.52 -16.16 14.52
C ASP A 306 11.49 -15.19 15.23
N SER A 307 11.67 -13.99 14.66
CA SER A 307 12.45 -12.92 15.32
C SER A 307 11.72 -12.37 16.55
N SER A 308 10.40 -12.24 16.49
CA SER A 308 9.58 -11.85 17.64
C SER A 308 9.58 -12.91 18.75
N LEU A 309 9.57 -14.20 18.42
CA LEU A 309 9.73 -15.28 19.43
C LEU A 309 11.08 -15.18 20.14
N ARG A 310 12.17 -14.96 19.39
CA ARG A 310 13.50 -14.75 19.98
C ARG A 310 13.52 -13.52 20.90
N MET A 311 12.86 -12.43 20.51
CA MET A 311 12.75 -11.22 21.33
C MET A 311 11.95 -11.48 22.61
N GLY A 312 10.84 -12.22 22.51
CA GLY A 312 10.04 -12.65 23.65
C GLY A 312 10.86 -13.49 24.65
N ARG A 313 11.66 -14.44 24.16
CA ARG A 313 12.59 -15.21 25.00
C ARG A 313 13.58 -14.29 25.73
N SER A 314 14.19 -13.35 25.01
CA SER A 314 15.11 -12.38 25.63
C SER A 314 14.42 -11.49 26.66
N ALA A 315 13.12 -11.19 26.50
CA ALA A 315 12.34 -10.48 27.50
C ALA A 315 12.12 -11.33 28.76
N TYR A 316 11.82 -12.63 28.63
CA TYR A 316 11.75 -13.55 29.78
C TYR A 316 13.07 -13.60 30.55
N GLU A 317 14.19 -13.75 29.83
CA GLU A 317 15.54 -13.74 30.42
C GLU A 317 15.83 -12.43 31.17
N ALA A 318 15.48 -11.28 30.59
CA ALA A 318 15.65 -9.97 31.22
C ALA A 318 14.79 -9.77 32.48
N LEU A 319 13.67 -10.48 32.59
CA LEU A 319 12.80 -10.50 33.78
C LEU A 319 13.30 -11.47 34.87
N GLY A 320 14.47 -12.10 34.68
CA GLY A 320 15.10 -12.99 35.66
C GLY A 320 14.67 -14.45 35.54
N ILE A 321 13.99 -14.84 34.46
CA ILE A 321 13.70 -16.26 34.17
C ILE A 321 14.97 -16.90 33.59
N ASP A 322 15.31 -18.11 34.02
CA ASP A 322 16.47 -18.81 33.49
C ASP A 322 16.29 -19.16 32.00
N ARG A 323 17.42 -19.34 31.30
CA ARG A 323 17.42 -19.56 29.85
C ARG A 323 16.65 -20.82 29.42
N GLN A 324 16.74 -21.92 30.17
CA GLN A 324 16.09 -23.17 29.79
C GLN A 324 14.57 -23.05 29.93
N THR A 325 14.11 -22.45 31.02
CA THR A 325 12.69 -22.14 31.25
C THR A 325 12.18 -21.16 30.20
N ALA A 326 12.93 -20.10 29.87
CA ALA A 326 12.56 -19.14 28.83
C ALA A 326 12.43 -19.79 27.43
N ILE A 327 13.31 -20.74 27.09
CA ILE A 327 13.20 -21.56 25.87
C ILE A 327 11.90 -22.37 25.92
N ALA A 328 11.66 -23.12 27.00
CA ALA A 328 10.46 -23.96 27.14
C ALA A 328 9.16 -23.15 27.07
N MET A 329 9.12 -21.95 27.67
CA MET A 329 7.99 -21.02 27.56
C MET A 329 7.78 -20.57 26.10
N THR A 330 8.85 -20.21 25.40
CA THR A 330 8.77 -19.77 24.00
C THR A 330 8.30 -20.91 23.09
N GLU A 331 8.80 -22.13 23.29
CA GLU A 331 8.38 -23.33 22.56
C GLU A 331 6.91 -23.71 22.83
N ALA A 332 6.44 -23.57 24.07
CA ALA A 332 5.05 -23.77 24.43
C ALA A 332 4.12 -22.78 23.71
N TRP A 333 4.53 -21.50 23.64
CA TRP A 333 3.83 -20.48 22.85
C TRP A 333 3.82 -20.82 21.36
N GLU A 334 4.98 -21.11 20.78
CA GLU A 334 5.12 -21.40 19.35
C GLU A 334 4.31 -22.62 18.92
N THR A 335 4.40 -23.71 19.68
CA THR A 335 3.65 -24.95 19.39
C THR A 335 2.15 -24.65 19.30
N ARG A 336 1.64 -23.84 20.22
CA ARG A 336 0.23 -23.48 20.25
C ARG A 336 -0.17 -22.55 19.12
N ASP A 337 0.65 -21.54 18.83
CA ASP A 337 0.43 -20.59 17.76
C ASP A 337 0.51 -21.23 16.36
N ARG A 338 1.32 -22.29 16.19
CA ARG A 338 1.38 -23.02 14.92
C ARG A 338 0.21 -23.97 14.74
N SER A 339 -0.19 -24.71 15.79
CA SER A 339 -1.36 -25.60 15.71
C SER A 339 -2.63 -24.81 15.40
N SER A 340 -2.74 -23.64 16.02
CA SER A 340 -3.89 -22.77 15.92
C SER A 340 -4.14 -22.21 14.54
N MET A 341 -3.06 -21.75 13.95
CA MET A 341 -3.07 -21.05 12.69
C MET A 341 -3.62 -21.96 11.59
N ARG A 342 -3.35 -23.27 11.66
CA ARG A 342 -3.89 -24.25 10.70
C ARG A 342 -5.41 -24.37 10.81
N GLU A 343 -5.94 -24.51 12.02
CA GLU A 343 -7.40 -24.62 12.24
C GLU A 343 -8.15 -23.38 11.73
N VAL A 344 -7.57 -22.18 11.89
CA VAL A 344 -8.16 -20.93 11.41
C VAL A 344 -8.01 -20.81 9.89
N ALA A 345 -6.86 -21.19 9.34
CA ALA A 345 -6.58 -21.10 7.90
C ALA A 345 -7.53 -21.96 7.06
N ASP A 346 -7.98 -23.10 7.58
CA ASP A 346 -8.91 -24.00 6.89
C ASP A 346 -10.31 -23.38 6.68
N LEU A 347 -10.67 -22.33 7.44
CA LEU A 347 -11.93 -21.58 7.30
C LEU A 347 -11.78 -20.27 6.52
N TYR A 348 -10.58 -19.97 6.01
CA TYR A 348 -10.32 -18.74 5.29
C TYR A 348 -10.95 -18.78 3.89
N ARG A 349 -11.55 -17.65 3.48
CA ARG A 349 -12.17 -17.49 2.17
C ARG A 349 -11.47 -16.35 1.43
N LEU A 350 -10.97 -16.63 0.22
CA LEU A 350 -10.20 -15.66 -0.57
C LEU A 350 -11.00 -14.40 -0.95
N ASP A 351 -12.31 -14.52 -1.12
CA ASP A 351 -13.18 -13.44 -1.61
C ASP A 351 -13.80 -12.58 -0.50
N VAL A 352 -13.53 -12.90 0.77
CA VAL A 352 -14.17 -12.26 1.93
C VAL A 352 -13.09 -11.71 2.86
N PRO A 353 -13.09 -10.41 3.17
CA PRO A 353 -12.18 -9.86 4.18
C PRO A 353 -12.31 -10.60 5.52
N THR A 354 -11.20 -10.74 6.24
CA THR A 354 -11.14 -11.55 7.47
C THR A 354 -12.13 -11.11 8.55
N TRP A 355 -12.40 -9.82 8.67
CA TRP A 355 -13.38 -9.26 9.62
C TRP A 355 -14.85 -9.40 9.18
N GLU A 356 -15.09 -9.86 7.94
CA GLU A 356 -16.42 -10.14 7.39
C GLU A 356 -16.71 -11.64 7.31
N ASN A 357 -15.76 -12.51 7.67
CA ASN A 357 -15.94 -13.95 7.68
C ASN A 357 -16.40 -14.43 9.08
N PRO A 358 -17.71 -14.62 9.32
CA PRO A 358 -18.23 -14.94 10.65
C PRO A 358 -17.76 -16.30 11.16
N GLU A 359 -17.54 -17.28 10.27
CA GLU A 359 -17.07 -18.62 10.65
C GLU A 359 -15.63 -18.57 11.15
N LEU A 360 -14.77 -17.84 10.42
CA LEU A 360 -13.38 -17.63 10.82
C LEU A 360 -13.28 -16.85 12.14
N ILE A 361 -14.08 -15.80 12.31
CA ILE A 361 -14.11 -15.02 13.57
C ILE A 361 -14.62 -15.87 14.73
N ALA A 362 -15.67 -16.66 14.52
CA ALA A 362 -16.20 -17.56 15.53
C ALA A 362 -15.12 -18.56 15.97
N LYS A 363 -14.39 -19.14 15.02
CA LYS A 363 -13.29 -20.07 15.31
C LYS A 363 -12.15 -19.40 16.06
N ILE A 364 -11.71 -18.20 15.64
CA ILE A 364 -10.68 -17.44 16.39
C ILE A 364 -11.11 -17.20 17.85
N ASN A 365 -12.37 -16.81 18.07
CA ASN A 365 -12.89 -16.53 19.40
C ASN A 365 -13.03 -17.79 20.26
N GLU A 366 -13.51 -18.90 19.68
CA GLU A 366 -13.57 -20.22 20.33
C GLU A 366 -12.17 -20.64 20.80
N LEU A 367 -11.22 -20.62 19.87
CA LEU A 367 -9.85 -21.02 20.13
C LEU A 367 -9.20 -20.16 21.22
N ARG A 368 -9.38 -18.84 21.16
CA ARG A 368 -8.85 -17.93 22.19
C ARG A 368 -9.41 -18.24 23.58
N LYS A 369 -10.72 -18.47 23.71
CA LYS A 369 -11.36 -18.81 24.99
C LYS A 369 -10.81 -20.09 25.59
N ASP A 370 -10.57 -21.10 24.75
CA ASP A 370 -10.07 -22.39 25.20
C ASP A 370 -8.57 -22.37 25.51
N TRP A 371 -7.81 -21.49 24.87
CA TRP A 371 -6.35 -21.57 24.86
C TRP A 371 -5.68 -20.64 25.85
N ASP A 372 -6.19 -19.41 26.00
CA ASP A 372 -5.61 -18.46 26.95
C ASP A 372 -5.49 -19.07 28.36
N PRO A 373 -6.46 -19.85 28.88
CA PRO A 373 -6.32 -20.53 30.17
C PRO A 373 -5.28 -21.66 30.15
N LYS A 374 -5.33 -22.56 29.14
CA LYS A 374 -4.42 -23.72 29.05
C LYS A 374 -2.96 -23.31 28.86
N LEU A 375 -2.72 -22.27 28.07
CA LEU A 375 -1.39 -21.74 27.85
C LEU A 375 -0.86 -21.10 29.13
N ARG A 376 -1.68 -20.36 29.88
CA ARG A 376 -1.29 -19.82 31.19
C ARG A 376 -0.92 -20.93 32.17
N GLU A 377 -1.76 -21.96 32.29
CA GLU A 377 -1.49 -23.12 33.14
C GLU A 377 -0.16 -23.79 32.77
N GLN A 378 0.07 -24.05 31.48
CA GLN A 378 1.33 -24.61 30.99
C GLN A 378 2.54 -23.72 31.30
N MET A 379 2.40 -22.40 31.16
CA MET A 379 3.47 -21.44 31.50
C MET A 379 3.77 -21.44 33.00
N ASP A 380 2.75 -21.51 33.85
CA ASP A 380 2.89 -21.59 35.31
C ASP A 380 3.58 -22.90 35.73
N GLU A 381 3.23 -24.02 35.10
CA GLU A 381 3.92 -25.29 35.31
C GLU A 381 5.40 -25.20 34.94
N ILE A 382 5.72 -24.63 33.78
CA ILE A 382 7.11 -24.46 33.32
C ILE A 382 7.90 -23.59 34.30
N LEU A 383 7.32 -22.46 34.74
CA LEU A 383 7.93 -21.57 35.73
C LEU A 383 8.13 -22.26 37.09
N SER A 384 7.19 -23.09 37.53
CA SER A 384 7.30 -23.80 38.81
C SER A 384 8.46 -24.80 38.82
N ARG A 385 8.67 -25.52 37.70
CA ARG A 385 9.77 -26.48 37.53
C ARG A 385 11.13 -25.78 37.46
N GLY A 386 11.19 -24.61 36.81
CA GLY A 386 12.42 -23.81 36.73
C GLY A 386 12.90 -23.25 38.08
N ARG A 387 11.99 -23.03 39.05
CA ARG A 387 12.34 -22.55 40.40
C ARG A 387 12.82 -23.64 41.37
N THR A 388 12.64 -24.92 41.01
CA THR A 388 12.98 -26.06 41.87
C THR A 388 14.39 -26.61 41.62
N LEU A 389 15.09 -26.06 40.63
CA LEU A 389 16.50 -26.31 40.29
C LEU A 389 17.33 -25.09 40.70
#